data_AF-A0A1I5D920-F1
#
_entry.id   AF-A0A1I5D920-F1
#
_cell.length_a   1.000
_cell.length_b   1.000
_cell.length_c   1.000
_cell.angle_alpha   90.00
_cell.angle_beta   90.00
_cell.angle_gamma   90.00
#
_symmetry.space_group_name_H-M   'P 1'
#
loop_
_entity.id
_entity.type
_entity.pdbx_description
1 polymer ?
#
loop_
_entity_poly.entity_id
_entity_poly.type
_entity_poly.pdbx_seq_one_letter_code
_entity_poly.pdbx_strand_id
1 'polypeptide(L)'
;MLYIFDMGNVIIDIDFRRALAVWSNLSGTPLAILTSKFSLREVFEKHECGQISDTEFVERMCDEMEVSLSFEQFKEGWHAIFIDVRQEVIELMNKLRAQGHRVVVLSNTNRLHHAYWLVHYPEIKASTDHFYL
;
A
#
# COMPACT_ATOMS: atom_id res chain seq x y z
N MET A 1 7.67 -9.85 25.53
CA MET A 1 8.03 -10.49 24.25
C MET A 1 7.99 -9.47 23.14
N LEU A 2 8.56 -9.78 21.98
CA LEU A 2 8.45 -8.97 20.76
C LEU A 2 7.41 -9.60 19.84
N TYR A 3 6.43 -8.81 19.41
CA TYR A 3 5.44 -9.19 18.40
C TYR A 3 5.65 -8.33 17.16
N ILE A 4 5.75 -8.99 16.01
CA ILE A 4 5.96 -8.35 14.71
C ILE A 4 4.73 -8.64 13.87
N PHE A 5 4.07 -7.59 13.39
CA PHE A 5 2.92 -7.68 12.51
C PHE A 5 3.32 -7.25 11.10
N ASP A 6 2.87 -8.01 10.10
CA ASP A 6 2.78 -7.51 8.73
C ASP A 6 1.66 -6.46 8.63
N MET A 7 1.64 -5.65 7.58
CA MET A 7 0.67 -4.59 7.38
C MET A 7 -0.46 -5.03 6.43
N GLY A 8 -0.12 -5.31 5.17
CA GLY A 8 -1.10 -5.63 4.13
C GLY A 8 -1.80 -6.96 4.39
N ASN A 9 -3.13 -6.96 4.40
CA ASN A 9 -3.98 -8.12 4.71
C ASN A 9 -3.75 -8.74 6.11
N VAL A 10 -3.09 -8.01 7.00
CA VAL A 10 -2.97 -8.35 8.43
C VAL A 10 -3.55 -7.23 9.28
N ILE A 11 -2.99 -6.02 9.22
CA ILE A 11 -3.52 -4.85 9.95
C ILE A 11 -4.56 -4.11 9.11
N ILE A 12 -4.34 -4.00 7.80
CA ILE A 12 -5.20 -3.26 6.88
C ILE A 12 -5.54 -4.13 5.67
N ASP A 13 -6.81 -4.18 5.29
CA ASP A 13 -7.24 -4.88 4.09
C ASP A 13 -6.81 -4.11 2.85
N ILE A 14 -6.18 -4.82 1.90
CA ILE A 14 -5.73 -4.25 0.63
C ILE A 14 -6.25 -5.05 -0.56
N ASP A 15 -6.64 -4.36 -1.63
CA ASP A 15 -7.08 -4.99 -2.88
C ASP A 15 -6.66 -4.16 -4.11
N PHE A 16 -5.68 -4.67 -4.85
CA PHE A 16 -5.19 -4.04 -6.09
C PHE A 16 -6.27 -3.93 -7.17
N ARG A 17 -7.34 -4.74 -7.14
CA ARG A 17 -8.44 -4.59 -8.10
C ARG A 17 -9.14 -3.24 -7.98
N ARG A 18 -9.09 -2.62 -6.79
CA ARG A 18 -9.60 -1.26 -6.56
C ARG A 18 -8.76 -0.22 -7.30
N ALA A 19 -7.44 -0.33 -7.23
CA ALA A 19 -6.53 0.52 -8.00
C ALA A 19 -6.77 0.37 -9.50
N LEU A 20 -6.86 -0.87 -9.99
CA LEU A 20 -7.14 -1.15 -11.40
C LEU A 20 -8.49 -0.59 -11.85
N ALA A 21 -9.52 -0.64 -11.01
CA ALA A 21 -10.83 -0.05 -11.32
C ALA A 21 -10.76 1.48 -11.44
N VAL A 22 -10.04 2.16 -10.55
CA VAL A 22 -9.82 3.61 -10.61
C VAL A 22 -9.06 3.97 -11.88
N TRP A 23 -7.94 3.29 -12.16
CA TRP A 23 -7.16 3.54 -13.37
C TRP A 23 -7.93 3.22 -14.66
N SER A 24 -8.78 2.20 -14.64
CA SER A 24 -9.67 1.88 -15.77
C SER A 24 -10.60 3.04 -16.08
N ASN A 25 -11.22 3.61 -15.05
CA ASN A 25 -12.11 4.75 -15.19
C ASN A 25 -11.37 6.02 -15.66
N LEU A 26 -10.19 6.29 -15.11
CA LEU A 26 -9.41 7.50 -15.43
C LEU A 26 -8.74 7.45 -16.81
N SER A 27 -8.30 6.27 -17.25
CA SER A 27 -7.64 6.10 -18.56
C SER A 27 -8.61 5.80 -19.71
N GLY A 28 -9.82 5.33 -19.41
CA GLY A 28 -10.74 4.77 -20.39
C GLY A 28 -10.38 3.37 -20.87
N THR A 29 -9.28 2.78 -20.38
CA THR A 29 -8.87 1.41 -20.72
C THR A 29 -9.73 0.40 -19.96
N PRO A 30 -10.32 -0.61 -20.64
CA PRO A 30 -11.09 -1.65 -19.98
C PRO A 30 -10.35 -2.37 -18.85
N LEU A 31 -11.02 -2.58 -17.72
CA LEU A 31 -10.46 -3.24 -16.53
C LEU A 31 -9.81 -4.60 -16.85
N ALA A 32 -10.41 -5.39 -17.74
CA ALA A 32 -9.87 -6.70 -18.13
C ALA A 32 -8.50 -6.59 -18.82
N ILE A 33 -8.27 -5.53 -19.62
CA ILE A 33 -6.99 -5.27 -20.28
C ILE A 33 -5.96 -4.81 -19.25
N LEU A 34 -6.33 -3.91 -18.35
CA LEU A 34 -5.42 -3.48 -17.27
C LEU A 34 -5.04 -4.66 -16.38
N THR A 35 -5.99 -5.51 -16.02
CA THR A 35 -5.76 -6.69 -15.18
C THR A 35 -4.80 -7.69 -15.83
N SER A 36 -4.85 -7.87 -17.15
CA SER A 36 -3.94 -8.81 -17.84
C SER A 36 -2.51 -8.27 -17.98
N LYS A 37 -2.32 -6.95 -17.98
CA LYS A 37 -1.01 -6.30 -18.08
C LYS A 37 -0.37 -5.97 -16.74
N PHE A 38 -1.19 -5.74 -15.72
CA PHE A 38 -0.73 -5.35 -14.40
C PHE A 38 0.18 -6.43 -13.78
N SER A 39 1.40 -6.03 -13.41
CA SER A 39 2.39 -6.89 -12.78
C SER A 39 3.10 -6.17 -11.64
N LEU A 40 3.10 -6.79 -10.46
CA LEU A 40 3.92 -6.35 -9.32
C LEU A 40 5.21 -7.17 -9.29
N ARG A 41 6.09 -6.92 -10.26
CA ARG A 41 7.38 -7.61 -10.38
C ARG A 41 8.52 -6.63 -10.18
N GLU A 42 9.53 -6.68 -11.03
CA GLU A 42 10.81 -5.99 -10.88
C GLU A 42 10.66 -4.47 -10.66
N VAL A 43 9.72 -3.81 -11.34
CA VAL A 43 9.49 -2.36 -11.16
C VAL A 43 9.00 -2.03 -9.75
N PHE A 44 8.11 -2.86 -9.21
CA PHE A 44 7.59 -2.69 -7.85
C PHE A 44 8.69 -2.97 -6.79
N GLU A 45 9.43 -4.06 -6.94
CA GLU A 45 10.55 -4.40 -6.03
C GLU A 45 11.62 -3.30 -5.99
N LYS A 46 12.00 -2.76 -7.17
CA LYS A 46 12.93 -1.64 -7.26
C LYS A 46 12.40 -0.38 -6.56
N HIS A 47 11.09 -0.13 -6.64
CA HIS A 47 10.47 1.01 -5.98
C HIS A 47 10.44 0.85 -4.46
N GLU A 48 10.07 -0.32 -3.95
CA GLU A 48 10.08 -0.62 -2.51
C GLU A 48 11.49 -0.54 -1.93
N CYS A 49 12.50 -0.97 -2.68
CA CYS A 49 13.91 -0.86 -2.29
C CYS A 49 14.51 0.55 -2.49
N GLY A 50 13.72 1.54 -2.92
CA GLY A 50 14.16 2.92 -3.18
C GLY A 50 15.19 3.06 -4.31
N GLN A 51 15.27 2.08 -5.21
CA GLN A 51 16.19 2.07 -6.35
C GLN A 51 15.70 2.91 -7.52
N ILE A 52 14.38 3.15 -7.61
CA ILE A 52 13.75 4.05 -8.57
C ILE A 52 12.90 5.10 -7.86
N SER A 53 12.76 6.27 -8.48
CA SER A 53 11.96 7.36 -7.94
C SER A 53 10.44 7.10 -8.07
N ASP A 54 9.62 7.84 -7.32
CA ASP A 54 8.16 7.75 -7.46
C ASP A 54 7.71 8.10 -8.89
N THR A 55 8.32 9.10 -9.52
CA THR A 55 7.99 9.50 -10.90
C THR A 55 8.37 8.39 -11.89
N GLU A 56 9.56 7.82 -11.76
CA GLU A 56 10.01 6.72 -12.61
C GLU A 56 9.16 5.45 -12.42
N PHE A 57 8.74 5.17 -11.19
CA PHE A 57 7.80 4.08 -10.91
C PHE A 57 6.47 4.28 -11.65
N VAL A 58 5.89 5.48 -11.55
CA VAL A 58 4.63 5.79 -12.24
C VAL A 58 4.78 5.70 -13.76
N GLU A 59 5.84 6.25 -14.33
CA GLU A 59 6.11 6.20 -15.77
C GLU A 59 6.21 4.75 -16.26
N ARG A 60 7.05 3.92 -15.61
CA ARG A 60 7.22 2.51 -15.98
C ARG A 60 5.93 1.70 -15.86
N MET A 61 5.16 1.91 -14.79
CA MET A 61 3.87 1.22 -14.61
C MET A 61 2.85 1.65 -15.67
N CYS A 62 2.81 2.93 -16.04
CA CYS A 62 1.95 3.43 -17.11
C CYS A 62 2.35 2.83 -18.47
N ASP A 63 3.65 2.73 -18.75
CA ASP A 63 4.18 2.12 -19.97
C ASP A 63 3.83 0.62 -20.05
N GLU A 64 4.03 -0.14 -18.97
CA GLU A 64 3.69 -1.57 -18.91
C GLU A 64 2.19 -1.84 -19.13
N MET A 65 1.34 -0.97 -18.61
CA MET A 65 -0.11 -1.06 -18.76
C MET A 65 -0.62 -0.45 -20.07
N GLU A 66 0.25 0.25 -20.83
CA GLU A 66 -0.10 1.09 -21.99
C GLU A 66 -1.24 2.07 -21.69
N VAL A 67 -1.12 2.83 -20.60
CA VAL A 67 -2.08 3.87 -20.22
C VAL A 67 -1.40 5.23 -20.10
N SER A 68 -2.16 6.29 -20.35
CA SER A 68 -1.71 7.67 -20.16
C SER A 68 -2.38 8.27 -18.93
N LEU A 69 -1.78 8.06 -17.76
CA LEU A 69 -2.19 8.67 -16.51
C LEU A 69 -1.18 9.74 -16.08
N SER A 70 -1.66 10.87 -15.58
CA SER A 70 -0.79 11.79 -14.85
C SER A 70 -0.36 11.18 -13.51
N PHE A 71 0.70 11.72 -12.92
CA PHE A 71 1.20 11.28 -11.61
C PHE A 71 0.12 11.30 -10.52
N GLU A 72 -0.73 12.33 -10.50
CA GLU A 72 -1.80 12.43 -9.51
C GLU A 72 -2.94 11.44 -9.77
N GLN A 73 -3.32 11.20 -11.03
CA GLN A 73 -4.30 10.17 -11.39
C GLN A 73 -3.79 8.76 -11.06
N PHE A 74 -2.50 8.50 -11.28
CA PHE A 74 -1.89 7.24 -10.89
C PHE A 74 -1.97 7.08 -9.37
N LYS A 75 -1.54 8.10 -8.61
CA LYS A 75 -1.61 8.09 -7.15
C LYS A 75 -3.02 7.84 -6.63
N GLU A 76 -4.03 8.44 -7.23
CA GLU A 76 -5.43 8.24 -6.85
C GLU A 76 -5.81 6.75 -6.88
N GLY A 77 -5.52 6.05 -7.98
CA GLY A 77 -5.75 4.61 -8.03
C GLY A 77 -4.81 3.83 -7.12
N TRP A 78 -3.54 4.21 -7.03
CA TRP A 78 -2.58 3.55 -6.16
C TRP A 78 -3.02 3.58 -4.69
N HIS A 79 -3.54 4.71 -4.22
CA HIS A 79 -4.05 4.86 -2.86
C HIS A 79 -5.37 4.12 -2.62
N ALA A 80 -6.15 3.85 -3.67
CA ALA A 80 -7.40 3.12 -3.59
C ALA A 80 -7.24 1.64 -3.21
N ILE A 81 -6.00 1.10 -3.16
CA ILE A 81 -5.77 -0.27 -2.69
C ILE A 81 -6.26 -0.47 -1.26
N PHE A 82 -6.19 0.55 -0.41
CA PHE A 82 -6.57 0.44 0.98
C PHE A 82 -8.09 0.37 1.10
N ILE A 83 -8.57 -0.66 1.80
CA ILE A 83 -10.00 -0.85 2.07
C ILE A 83 -10.31 -0.26 3.44
N ASP A 84 -9.91 -0.93 4.51
CA ASP A 84 -10.14 -0.50 5.88
C ASP A 84 -9.22 -1.25 6.85
N VAL A 85 -9.07 -0.73 8.05
CA VAL A 85 -8.28 -1.33 9.12
C VAL A 85 -9.07 -2.45 9.78
N ARG A 86 -8.39 -3.56 10.08
CA ARG A 86 -8.92 -4.67 10.87
C ARG A 86 -8.89 -4.31 12.35
N GLN A 87 -10.01 -3.79 12.84
CA GLN A 87 -10.11 -3.26 14.21
C GLN A 87 -9.77 -4.30 15.27
N GLU A 88 -10.07 -5.57 15.05
CA GLU A 88 -9.70 -6.67 15.94
C GLU A 88 -8.18 -6.84 16.10
N VAL A 89 -7.41 -6.51 15.06
CA VAL A 89 -5.94 -6.55 15.10
C VAL A 89 -5.39 -5.34 15.85
N ILE A 90 -5.99 -4.17 15.65
CA ILE A 90 -5.67 -2.96 16.43
C ILE A 90 -5.92 -3.18 17.92
N GLU A 91 -7.07 -3.74 18.29
CA GLU A 91 -7.38 -4.08 19.68
C GLU A 91 -6.37 -5.07 20.27
N LEU A 92 -5.98 -6.10 19.50
CA LEU A 92 -4.96 -7.05 19.91
C LEU A 92 -3.60 -6.38 20.12
N MET A 93 -3.14 -5.54 19.20
CA MET A 93 -1.88 -4.81 19.32
C MET A 93 -1.85 -3.95 20.58
N ASN A 94 -2.94 -3.21 20.84
CA ASN A 94 -3.05 -2.39 22.05
C ASN A 94 -3.07 -3.23 23.33
N LYS A 95 -3.75 -4.38 23.32
CA LYS A 95 -3.75 -5.32 24.46
C LYS A 95 -2.36 -5.86 24.75
N LEU A 96 -1.60 -6.25 23.73
CA LEU A 96 -0.23 -6.75 23.90
C LEU A 96 0.68 -5.66 24.48
N ARG A 97 0.54 -4.41 24.04
CA ARG A 97 1.30 -3.28 24.59
C ARG A 97 0.93 -2.98 26.04
N ALA A 98 -0.35 -3.02 26.38
CA ALA A 98 -0.82 -2.86 27.76
C ALA A 98 -0.28 -3.96 28.70
N GLN A 99 0.03 -5.14 28.17
CA GLN A 99 0.69 -6.24 28.90
C GLN A 99 2.22 -6.06 29.03
N GLY A 100 2.79 -4.94 28.54
CA GLY A 100 4.22 -4.66 28.58
C GLY A 100 5.02 -5.36 27.48
N HIS A 101 4.37 -5.84 26.42
CA HIS A 101 5.07 -6.39 25.26
C HIS A 101 5.43 -5.30 24.25
N ARG A 102 6.50 -5.55 23.48
CA ARG A 102 6.89 -4.69 22.37
C ARG A 102 6.11 -5.12 21.13
N VAL A 103 5.43 -4.18 20.48
CA VAL A 103 4.66 -4.42 19.25
C VAL A 103 5.24 -3.55 18.15
N VAL A 104 5.69 -4.19 17.07
CA VAL A 104 6.27 -3.50 15.90
C VAL A 104 5.59 -3.98 14.63
N VAL A 105 5.65 -3.14 13.60
CA VAL A 105 5.19 -3.48 12.25
C VAL A 105 6.40 -3.62 11.35
N LEU A 106 6.42 -4.67 10.52
CA LEU A 106 7.37 -4.87 9.45
C LEU A 106 6.59 -5.04 8.15
N SER A 107 6.75 -4.12 7.21
CA SER A 107 6.02 -4.14 5.93
C SER A 107 6.94 -3.75 4.81
N ASN A 108 6.93 -4.52 3.72
CA ASN A 108 7.40 -3.99 2.45
C ASN A 108 6.40 -2.91 2.02
N THR A 109 6.91 -1.72 1.69
CA THR A 109 6.06 -0.61 1.26
C THR A 109 6.86 0.36 0.40
N ASN A 110 6.20 1.40 -0.08
CA ASN A 110 6.84 2.50 -0.79
C ASN A 110 6.43 3.85 -0.19
N ARG A 111 7.17 4.91 -0.56
CA ARG A 111 6.96 6.25 -0.01
C ARG A 111 5.53 6.78 -0.25
N LEU A 112 4.92 6.45 -1.39
CA LEU A 112 3.57 6.90 -1.73
C LEU A 112 2.51 6.28 -0.81
N HIS A 113 2.61 4.98 -0.53
CA HIS A 113 1.72 4.32 0.43
C HIS A 113 2.02 4.77 1.85
N HIS A 114 3.29 4.81 2.25
CA HIS A 114 3.69 5.23 3.59
C HIS A 114 3.14 6.61 3.98
N ALA A 115 3.31 7.60 3.10
CA ALA A 115 2.78 8.93 3.35
C ALA A 115 1.25 8.97 3.44
N TYR A 116 0.56 8.15 2.65
CA TYR A 116 -0.89 8.10 2.61
C TYR A 116 -1.50 7.45 3.86
N TRP A 117 -1.08 6.23 4.19
CA TRP A 117 -1.71 5.51 5.30
C TRP A 117 -1.39 6.16 6.65
N LEU A 118 -0.26 6.85 6.79
CA LEU A 118 0.10 7.57 8.01
C LEU A 118 -0.92 8.67 8.38
N VAL A 119 -1.54 9.27 7.37
CA VAL A 119 -2.55 10.33 7.54
C VAL A 119 -3.95 9.75 7.65
N HIS A 120 -4.27 8.69 6.91
CA HIS A 120 -5.64 8.17 6.81
C HIS A 120 -5.97 7.04 7.78
N TYR A 121 -4.95 6.37 8.32
CA TYR A 121 -5.09 5.29 9.30
C TYR A 121 -4.19 5.55 10.52
N PRO A 122 -4.38 6.69 11.22
CA PRO A 122 -3.53 7.08 12.35
C PRO A 122 -3.55 6.08 13.51
N GLU A 123 -4.59 5.25 13.63
CA GLU A 123 -4.72 4.18 14.62
C GLU A 123 -3.61 3.13 14.52
N ILE A 124 -3.09 2.87 13.32
CA ILE A 124 -1.97 1.95 13.10
C ILE A 124 -0.73 2.50 13.81
N LYS A 125 -0.45 3.80 13.61
CA LYS A 125 0.66 4.50 14.28
C LYS A 125 0.45 4.55 15.78
N ALA A 126 -0.76 4.84 16.24
CA ALA A 126 -1.06 4.91 17.67
C ALA A 126 -0.86 3.57 18.38
N SER A 127 -1.05 2.45 17.67
CA SER A 127 -1.03 1.09 18.21
C SER A 127 0.31 0.37 18.04
N THR A 128 1.33 1.04 17.50
CA THR A 128 2.62 0.44 17.13
C THR A 128 3.77 1.17 17.82
N ASP A 129 4.75 0.44 18.33
CA ASP A 129 5.91 1.05 18.98
C ASP A 129 7.06 1.40 18.03
N HIS A 130 7.18 0.70 16.90
CA HIS A 130 8.14 1.00 15.83
C HIS A 130 7.71 0.39 14.49
N PHE A 131 8.09 1.06 13.41
CA PHE A 131 7.87 0.60 12.03
C PHE A 131 9.19 0.27 11.38
N TYR A 132 9.29 -0.93 10.81
CA TYR A 132 10.33 -1.35 9.89
C TYR A 132 9.69 -1.37 8.49
N LEU A 133 10.05 -0.41 7.65
CA LEU A 133 9.45 -0.17 6.34
C LEU A 133 10.50 -0.26 5.24
#